data_AF-A0A0A2CSL8-F1
#
_entry.id   AF-A0A0A2CSL8-F1
#
_cell.length_a   1.000
_cell.length_b   1.000
_cell.length_c   1.000
_cell.angle_alpha   90.00
_cell.angle_beta   90.00
_cell.angle_gamma   90.00
#
_symmetry.space_group_name_H-M   'P 1'
#
loop_
_entity.id
_entity.type
_entity.pdbx_description
1 polymer ?
#
loop_
_entity_poly.entity_id
_entity_poly.type
_entity_poly.pdbx_seq_one_letter_code
_entity_poly.pdbx_strand_id
1 'polypeptide(L)'
;MSLTELMVASLLLVGSATSGLHVWGQASLAAHVGWLKEEQLESVELQLLAGQRWLSGVGHGSELLTANGSCRFDLAAVSRSADMALPLPEELERHWQAYGAGLWLEIDAKPLKGSPVEPLRRRQLLTPAGTGWCRPTLKAQS
;
A
#
# COMPACT_ATOMS: atom_id res chain seq x y z
N MET A 1 -9.51 -56.23 24.29
CA MET A 1 -8.66 -55.58 23.28
C MET A 1 -7.84 -56.62 22.57
N SER A 2 -8.07 -56.80 21.27
CA SER A 2 -7.26 -57.70 20.45
C SER A 2 -6.01 -56.98 19.91
N LEU A 3 -5.00 -57.75 19.53
CA LEU A 3 -3.78 -57.24 18.90
C LEU A 3 -4.09 -56.51 17.56
N THR A 4 -5.15 -56.95 16.87
CA THR A 4 -5.63 -56.32 15.63
C THR A 4 -6.28 -54.96 15.86
N GLU A 5 -7.05 -54.77 16.94
CA GLU A 5 -7.61 -53.46 17.32
C GLU A 5 -6.50 -52.44 17.61
N LEU A 6 -5.43 -52.85 18.31
CA LEU A 6 -4.28 -51.99 18.61
C LEU A 6 -3.50 -51.58 17.35
N MET A 7 -3.35 -52.48 16.38
CA MET A 7 -2.72 -52.15 15.09
C MET A 7 -3.55 -51.13 14.31
N VAL A 8 -4.87 -51.30 14.23
CA VAL A 8 -5.76 -50.36 13.52
C VAL A 8 -5.76 -49.00 14.21
N ALA A 9 -5.87 -48.99 15.55
CA ALA A 9 -5.83 -47.75 16.33
C ALA A 9 -4.51 -46.98 16.14
N SER A 10 -3.37 -47.69 16.16
CA SER A 10 -2.05 -47.05 15.97
C SER A 10 -1.85 -46.53 14.54
N LEU A 11 -2.32 -47.24 13.51
CA LEU A 11 -2.30 -46.75 12.12
C LEU A 11 -3.15 -45.49 11.93
N LEU A 12 -4.35 -45.47 12.50
CA LEU A 12 -5.23 -44.28 12.47
C LEU A 12 -4.59 -43.11 13.22
N LEU A 13 -4.02 -43.35 14.40
CA LEU A 13 -3.31 -42.33 15.18
C LEU A 13 -2.12 -41.74 14.41
N VAL A 14 -1.28 -42.57 13.79
CA VAL A 14 -0.13 -42.10 13.00
C VAL A 14 -0.59 -41.34 11.75
N GLY A 15 -1.62 -41.83 11.04
CA GLY A 15 -2.18 -41.16 9.87
C GLY A 15 -2.81 -39.79 10.20
N SER A 16 -3.54 -39.71 11.31
CA SER A 16 -4.12 -38.44 11.80
C SER A 16 -3.05 -37.49 12.34
N ALA A 17 -2.03 -37.98 13.03
CA ALA A 17 -0.95 -37.15 13.55
C ALA A 17 -0.10 -36.54 12.43
N THR A 18 0.25 -37.33 11.40
CA THR A 18 1.06 -36.86 10.27
C THR A 18 0.32 -35.84 9.41
N SER A 19 -0.96 -36.09 9.09
CA SER A 19 -1.81 -35.13 8.38
C SER A 19 -2.05 -33.85 9.20
N GLY A 20 -2.27 -33.98 10.52
CA GLY A 20 -2.39 -32.84 11.42
C GLY A 20 -1.14 -31.95 11.41
N LEU A 21 0.05 -32.54 11.59
CA LEU A 21 1.32 -31.80 11.57
C LEU A 21 1.55 -31.09 10.24
N HIS A 22 1.21 -31.73 9.12
CA HIS A 22 1.32 -31.11 7.80
C HIS A 22 0.41 -29.88 7.68
N VAL A 23 -0.86 -29.98 8.11
CA VAL A 23 -1.82 -28.86 8.08
C VAL A 23 -1.37 -27.72 8.99
N TRP A 24 -0.90 -28.01 10.20
CA TRP A 24 -0.35 -27.00 11.11
C TRP A 24 0.89 -26.32 10.54
N GLY A 25 1.77 -27.08 9.88
CA GLY A 25 2.93 -26.54 9.18
C GLY A 25 2.52 -25.54 8.09
N GLN A 26 1.59 -25.93 7.21
CA GLN A 26 1.07 -25.04 6.17
C GLN A 26 0.37 -23.81 6.73
N ALA A 27 -0.43 -23.97 7.79
CA ALA A 27 -1.09 -22.84 8.44
C ALA A 27 -0.08 -21.87 9.07
N SER A 28 0.96 -22.39 9.72
CA SER A 28 2.02 -21.55 10.32
C SER A 28 2.81 -20.76 9.26
N LEU A 29 3.12 -21.40 8.12
CA LEU A 29 3.77 -20.74 7.00
C LEU A 29 2.87 -19.66 6.39
N ALA A 30 1.59 -19.97 6.16
CA ALA A 30 0.62 -19.02 5.64
C ALA A 30 0.44 -17.82 6.58
N ALA A 31 0.39 -18.05 7.90
CA ALA A 31 0.32 -16.99 8.90
C ALA A 31 1.58 -16.10 8.87
N HIS A 32 2.77 -16.70 8.76
CA HIS A 32 4.01 -15.94 8.66
C HIS A 32 4.09 -15.09 7.38
N VAL A 33 3.71 -15.65 6.22
CA VAL A 33 3.62 -14.89 4.96
C VAL A 33 2.57 -13.77 5.07
N GLY A 34 1.44 -14.04 5.73
CA GLY A 34 0.41 -13.04 6.01
C GLY A 34 0.93 -11.86 6.82
N TRP A 35 1.69 -12.14 7.88
CA TRP A 35 2.34 -11.10 8.69
C TRP A 35 3.26 -10.21 7.86
N LEU A 36 4.14 -10.82 7.05
CA LEU A 36 5.08 -10.06 6.20
C LEU A 36 4.34 -9.21 5.15
N LYS A 37 3.23 -9.71 4.61
CA LYS A 37 2.37 -8.94 3.69
C LYS A 37 1.73 -7.73 4.37
N GLU A 38 1.28 -7.90 5.61
CA GLU A 38 0.66 -6.82 6.37
C GLU A 38 1.67 -5.71 6.68
N GLU A 39 2.87 -6.06 7.12
CA GLU A 39 3.96 -5.10 7.36
C GLU A 39 4.32 -4.32 6.08
N GLN A 40 4.39 -5.01 4.93
CA GLN A 40 4.61 -4.36 3.64
C GLN A 40 3.45 -3.41 3.28
N LEU A 41 2.20 -3.84 3.47
CA LEU A 41 1.03 -3.01 3.20
C LEU A 41 0.99 -1.77 4.09
N GLU A 42 1.26 -1.92 5.38
CA GLU A 42 1.32 -0.82 6.35
C GLU A 42 2.34 0.23 5.90
N SER A 43 3.55 -0.19 5.52
CA SER A 43 4.60 0.73 5.05
C SER A 43 4.16 1.54 3.82
N VAL A 44 3.47 0.90 2.88
CA VAL A 44 2.97 1.54 1.65
C VAL A 44 1.83 2.51 1.96
N GLU A 45 0.87 2.12 2.78
CA GLU A 45 -0.27 2.96 3.15
C GLU A 45 0.17 4.18 3.98
N LEU A 46 1.19 4.04 4.83
CA LEU A 46 1.80 5.18 5.53
C LEU A 46 2.37 6.20 4.55
N GLN A 47 3.03 5.76 3.47
CA GLN A 47 3.57 6.67 2.45
C GLN A 47 2.47 7.36 1.62
N LEU A 48 1.40 6.63 1.28
CA LEU A 48 0.23 7.24 0.62
C LEU A 48 -0.42 8.30 1.51
N LEU A 49 -0.63 7.98 2.79
CA LEU A 49 -1.20 8.91 3.76
C LEU A 49 -0.31 10.12 3.98
N ALA A 50 1.01 9.94 4.04
CA ALA A 50 1.98 11.03 4.12
C ALA A 50 1.88 11.94 2.89
N GLY A 51 1.82 11.37 1.68
CA GLY A 51 1.63 12.10 0.42
C GLY A 51 0.33 12.91 0.39
N GLN A 52 -0.77 12.30 0.79
CA GLN A 52 -2.07 12.98 0.89
C GLN A 52 -2.03 14.13 1.89
N ARG A 53 -1.50 13.90 3.10
CA ARG A 53 -1.43 14.90 4.17
C ARG A 53 -0.53 16.06 3.81
N TRP A 54 0.61 15.77 3.19
CA TRP A 54 1.52 16.79 2.66
C TRP A 54 0.81 17.65 1.62
N LEU A 55 0.19 17.05 0.60
CA LEU A 55 -0.58 17.81 -0.39
C LEU A 55 -1.75 18.58 0.24
N SER A 56 -2.36 18.09 1.30
CA SER A 56 -3.46 18.79 1.99
C SER A 56 -2.98 19.82 3.02
N GLY A 57 -1.66 19.93 3.22
CA GLY A 57 -1.05 20.80 4.22
C GLY A 57 -1.17 22.28 3.87
N VAL A 58 -1.40 23.12 4.88
CA VAL A 58 -1.74 24.55 4.76
C VAL A 58 -0.54 25.44 4.33
N GLY A 59 0.58 24.84 3.94
CA GLY A 59 1.86 25.54 3.72
C GLY A 59 2.32 25.68 2.27
N HIS A 60 1.63 25.07 1.31
CA HIS A 60 2.10 25.07 -0.07
C HIS A 60 1.48 26.25 -0.85
N GLY A 61 2.34 27.10 -1.41
CA GLY A 61 1.91 28.19 -2.28
C GLY A 61 1.33 27.65 -3.59
N SER A 62 0.84 28.53 -4.46
CA SER A 62 0.32 28.16 -5.79
C SER A 62 1.34 27.50 -6.73
N GLU A 63 2.57 27.27 -6.26
CA GLU A 63 3.70 26.67 -6.98
C GLU A 63 3.50 25.20 -7.37
N LEU A 64 2.62 24.48 -6.66
CA LEU A 64 2.25 23.10 -7.03
C LEU A 64 1.13 23.04 -8.07
N LEU A 65 0.52 24.18 -8.39
CA LEU A 65 -0.49 24.30 -9.43
C LEU A 65 0.13 24.82 -10.71
N THR A 66 -0.47 24.44 -11.84
CA THR A 66 -0.14 25.03 -13.14
C THR A 66 -0.38 26.55 -13.13
N ALA A 67 0.55 27.33 -13.70
CA ALA A 67 0.58 28.80 -13.62
C ALA A 67 -0.66 29.53 -14.21
N ASN A 68 -1.53 28.84 -14.95
CA ASN A 68 -2.62 29.44 -15.72
C ASN A 68 -3.92 29.65 -14.92
N GLY A 69 -3.86 29.64 -13.58
CA GLY A 69 -5.05 29.74 -12.73
C GLY A 69 -5.99 28.53 -12.83
N SER A 70 -5.59 27.46 -13.53
CA SER A 70 -6.32 26.19 -13.54
C SER A 70 -6.07 25.44 -12.24
N CYS A 71 -7.17 24.97 -11.63
CA CYS A 71 -7.22 24.03 -10.51
C CYS A 71 -6.66 22.65 -10.93
N ARG A 72 -5.36 22.60 -11.26
CA ARG A 72 -4.67 21.43 -11.77
C ARG A 72 -3.25 21.41 -11.22
N PHE A 73 -2.82 20.25 -10.74
CA PHE A 73 -1.45 20.05 -10.28
C PHE A 73 -0.46 20.10 -11.45
N ASP A 74 0.69 20.72 -11.18
CA ASP A 74 1.88 20.57 -12.01
C ASP A 74 2.63 19.31 -11.55
N LEU A 75 2.67 18.28 -12.40
CA LEU A 75 3.31 17.00 -12.10
C LEU A 75 4.78 17.16 -11.71
N ALA A 76 5.54 18.00 -12.42
CA ALA A 76 6.97 18.18 -12.19
C ALA A 76 7.24 18.99 -10.92
N ALA A 77 6.38 19.96 -10.61
CA ALA A 77 6.47 20.71 -9.35
C ALA A 77 6.13 19.82 -8.15
N VAL A 78 5.04 19.04 -8.23
CA VAL A 78 4.62 18.11 -7.18
C VAL A 78 5.68 17.05 -6.95
N SER A 79 6.17 16.37 -8.00
CA SER A 79 7.17 15.31 -7.84
C SER A 79 8.44 15.82 -7.15
N ARG A 80 9.04 16.91 -7.64
CA ARG A 80 10.27 17.46 -7.05
C ARG A 80 10.07 17.92 -5.60
N SER A 81 8.94 18.55 -5.30
CA SER A 81 8.65 19.04 -3.96
C SER A 81 8.39 17.88 -2.98
N ALA A 82 7.70 16.83 -3.44
CA ALA A 82 7.49 15.60 -2.68
C ALA A 82 8.82 14.90 -2.38
N ASP A 83 9.74 14.83 -3.34
CA ASP A 83 11.05 14.20 -3.16
C ASP A 83 11.92 14.87 -2.09
N MET A 84 11.73 16.18 -1.89
CA MET A 84 12.41 16.91 -0.81
C MET A 84 11.69 16.78 0.54
N ALA A 85 10.35 16.72 0.54
CA ALA A 85 9.55 16.82 1.77
C ALA A 85 9.16 15.48 2.39
N LEU A 86 9.08 14.42 1.58
CA LEU A 86 8.56 13.12 1.96
C LEU A 86 9.66 12.06 1.80
N PRO A 87 10.44 11.78 2.85
CA PRO A 87 11.47 10.75 2.81
C PRO A 87 10.83 9.39 2.52
N LEU A 88 11.46 8.65 1.62
CA LEU A 88 10.99 7.34 1.18
C LEU A 88 11.95 6.26 1.72
N PRO A 89 11.44 5.19 2.35
CA PRO A 89 12.25 4.03 2.71
C PRO A 89 12.93 3.41 1.47
N GLU A 90 14.10 2.80 1.64
CA GLU A 90 14.90 2.25 0.53
C GLU A 90 14.17 1.13 -0.23
N GLU A 91 13.27 0.42 0.44
CA GLU A 91 12.50 -0.70 -0.11
C GLU A 91 11.29 -0.23 -0.95
N LEU A 92 10.99 1.06 -0.93
CA LEU A 92 9.84 1.66 -1.60
C LEU A 92 10.28 2.55 -2.77
N GLU A 93 9.47 2.57 -3.82
CA GLU A 93 9.58 3.51 -4.93
C GLU A 93 8.30 4.34 -5.05
N ARG A 94 8.46 5.64 -5.30
CA ARG A 94 7.35 6.57 -5.47
C ARG A 94 7.30 7.06 -6.90
N HIS A 95 6.11 6.98 -7.49
CA HIS A 95 5.83 7.48 -8.82
C HIS A 95 4.63 8.43 -8.81
N TRP A 96 4.74 9.51 -9.57
CA TRP A 96 3.65 10.44 -9.82
C TRP A 96 3.25 10.36 -11.29
N GLN A 97 1.95 10.26 -11.56
CA GLN A 97 1.42 10.21 -12.92
C GLN A 97 0.23 11.16 -13.08
N ALA A 98 0.21 11.95 -14.15
CA ALA A 98 -0.91 12.83 -14.44
C ALA A 98 -2.18 12.04 -14.81
N TYR A 99 -3.32 12.46 -14.26
CA TYR A 99 -4.63 11.89 -14.59
C TYR A 99 -5.73 12.96 -14.50
N GLY A 100 -6.17 13.45 -15.66
CA GLY A 100 -7.13 14.56 -15.73
C GLY A 100 -6.59 15.82 -15.07
N ALA A 101 -7.30 16.33 -14.06
CA ALA A 101 -6.88 17.48 -13.25
C ALA A 101 -6.05 17.09 -12.00
N GLY A 102 -5.95 15.79 -11.70
CA GLY A 102 -5.23 15.26 -10.55
C GLY A 102 -3.97 14.49 -10.93
N LEU A 103 -3.37 13.87 -9.92
CA LEU A 103 -2.20 12.99 -10.04
C LEU A 103 -2.48 11.67 -9.33
N TRP A 104 -2.10 10.56 -9.95
CA TRP A 104 -1.90 9.31 -9.24
C TRP A 104 -0.57 9.39 -8.48
N LEU A 105 -0.64 9.18 -7.18
CA LEU A 105 0.49 8.80 -6.34
C LEU A 105 0.54 7.27 -6.32
N GLU A 106 1.59 6.68 -6.86
CA GLU A 106 1.85 5.24 -6.85
C GLU A 106 3.05 4.95 -5.95
N ILE A 107 2.91 3.97 -5.07
CA ILE A 107 3.97 3.47 -4.19
C ILE A 107 4.14 1.98 -4.48
N ASP A 108 5.37 1.63 -4.81
CA ASP A 108 5.81 0.27 -5.10
C ASP A 108 6.71 -0.24 -3.98
N ALA A 109 6.36 -1.38 -3.40
CA ALA A 109 7.20 -2.09 -2.45
C ALA A 109 7.86 -3.28 -3.15
N LYS A 110 9.18 -3.24 -3.25
CA LYS A 110 9.96 -4.34 -3.80
C LYS A 110 10.24 -5.36 -2.68
N PRO A 111 9.99 -6.66 -2.90
CA PRO A 111 10.28 -7.65 -1.90
C PRO A 111 11.80 -7.79 -1.74
N LEU A 112 12.25 -7.96 -0.49
CA LEU A 112 13.62 -8.34 -0.19
C LEU A 112 13.98 -9.65 -0.91
N LYS A 113 15.24 -9.76 -1.34
CA LYS A 113 15.72 -10.94 -2.07
C LYS A 113 15.51 -12.21 -1.23
N GLY A 114 14.74 -13.16 -1.75
CA GLY A 114 14.40 -14.41 -1.06
C GLY A 114 13.18 -14.32 -0.13
N SER A 115 12.48 -13.18 -0.09
CA SER A 115 11.20 -13.05 0.60
C SER A 115 10.12 -13.91 -0.09
N PRO A 116 9.24 -14.59 0.68
CA PRO A 116 8.08 -15.28 0.13
C PRO A 116 6.94 -14.33 -0.27
N VAL A 117 7.12 -13.02 -0.10
CA VAL A 117 6.13 -11.98 -0.39
C VAL A 117 6.32 -11.46 -1.81
N GLU A 118 5.21 -11.28 -2.53
CA GLU A 118 5.19 -10.72 -3.87
C GLU A 118 5.36 -9.19 -3.84
N PRO A 119 5.80 -8.55 -4.94
CA PRO A 119 5.79 -7.11 -5.05
C PRO A 119 4.38 -6.54 -4.83
N LEU A 120 4.29 -5.46 -4.05
CA LEU A 120 3.03 -4.77 -3.78
C LEU A 120 3.05 -3.39 -4.42
N ARG A 121 1.98 -3.05 -5.12
CA ARG A 121 1.76 -1.73 -5.73
C ARG A 121 0.43 -1.17 -5.25
N ARG A 122 0.45 0.07 -4.76
CA ARG A 122 -0.78 0.80 -4.39
C ARG A 122 -0.77 2.17 -5.02
N ARG A 123 -1.95 2.65 -5.39
CA ARG A 123 -2.14 3.96 -6.00
C ARG A 123 -3.30 4.73 -5.37
N GLN A 124 -3.12 6.04 -5.24
CA GLN A 124 -4.14 6.96 -4.75
C GLN A 124 -4.27 8.15 -5.70
N LEU A 125 -5.50 8.48 -6.10
CA LEU A 125 -5.77 9.65 -6.93
C LEU A 125 -5.92 10.87 -6.03
N LEU A 126 -5.05 11.85 -6.22
CA LEU A 126 -5.06 13.10 -5.50
C LEU A 126 -5.43 14.22 -6.47
N THR A 127 -6.49 14.95 -6.17
CA THR A 127 -6.96 16.06 -6.98
C THR A 127 -6.80 17.37 -6.21
N PRO A 128 -6.52 18.49 -6.89
CA PRO A 128 -6.45 19.80 -6.24
C PRO A 128 -7.73 20.14 -5.45
N ALA A 129 -8.91 19.84 -6.02
CA ALA A 129 -10.19 20.05 -5.33
C ALA A 129 -10.32 19.18 -4.07
N GLY A 130 -9.96 17.90 -4.14
CA GLY A 130 -10.03 16.96 -3.01
C GLY A 130 -9.00 17.21 -1.91
N THR A 131 -7.97 18.02 -2.19
CA THR A 131 -6.90 18.37 -1.24
C THR A 131 -6.98 19.85 -0.80
N GLY A 132 -8.08 20.54 -1.11
CA GLY A 132 -8.36 21.90 -0.61
C GLY A 132 -7.69 23.04 -1.37
N TRP A 133 -7.04 22.77 -2.50
CA TRP A 133 -6.32 23.77 -3.29
C TRP A 133 -7.20 24.70 -4.11
N CYS A 134 -8.42 24.25 -4.38
CA CYS A 134 -9.31 24.95 -5.27
C CYS A 134 -10.46 25.56 -4.49
N ARG A 135 -10.61 26.88 -4.63
CA ARG A 135 -11.79 27.57 -4.10
C ARG A 135 -13.01 27.11 -4.91
N PRO A 136 -14.11 26.68 -4.26
CA PRO A 136 -15.35 26.46 -4.97
C PRO A 136 -15.82 27.80 -5.53
N THR A 137 -15.83 27.94 -6.86
CA THR A 137 -16.60 29.00 -7.51
C THR A 137 -18.07 28.62 -7.45
N LEU A 138 -18.70 28.79 -6.29
CA LEU A 138 -20.15 28.81 -6.18
C LEU A 138 -20.63 30.07 -6.89
N LYS A 139 -20.87 29.97 -8.21
CA LYS A 139 -21.70 30.96 -8.89
C LYS A 139 -23.11 30.74 -8.36
N ALA A 140 -23.52 31.57 -7.40
CA ALA A 140 -24.92 31.72 -7.06
C ALA A 140 -25.66 32.07 -8.35
N GLN A 141 -26.57 31.19 -8.78
CA GLN A 141 -27.49 31.51 -9.86
C GLN A 141 -28.48 32.53 -9.28
N SER A 142 -28.26 33.81 -9.59
CA SER A 142 -29.20 34.91 -9.37
C SER A 142 -30.10 35.05 -10.59
#